data_AF-A0A8H5NHR1-F1
#
_entry.id   AF-A0A8H5NHR1-F1
#
_cell.length_a   1.000
_cell.length_b   1.000
_cell.length_c   1.000
_cell.angle_alpha   90.00
_cell.angle_beta   90.00
_cell.angle_gamma   90.00
#
_symmetry.space_group_name_H-M   'P 1'
#
loop_
_entity.id
_entity.type
_entity.pdbx_description
1 polymer ?
#
loop_
_entity_poly.entity_id
_entity_poly.type
_entity_poly.pdbx_seq_one_letter_code
_entity_poly.pdbx_strand_id
1 'polypeptide(L)'
;MSDRSSCEDSERAGEVKESNKVSMKSLLLLLSINLVYFVQVANVVGSGALTRDISAVVGGSNDSVWYSEVIAILTALLGIPASQAADLWGRKRILVFLTSCGFIGSLIIAKASSSGTVIAGFAVSGISFGAQPLLHAISSEVVARKYRPWAQGSINVAASLGAIVGLLIGGVLTRHGHHDGFRAYWYMVAGIYAVATVACQLFYNPPPRALEIVLSVSEKMRNLDWIGYGFLTPALVLFCMSLAWSGNPYSWTDAHVLATFLIGVLSGVALIVYETLI
;
A
#
# COMPACT_ATOMS: atom_id res chain seq x y z
N MET A 1 -28.97 -14.76 -45.84
CA MET A 1 -29.08 -14.20 -44.47
C MET A 1 -28.50 -15.13 -43.40
N SER A 2 -28.61 -16.46 -43.55
CA SER A 2 -28.04 -17.44 -42.61
C SER A 2 -26.49 -17.51 -42.56
N ASP A 3 -25.80 -17.25 -43.66
CA ASP A 3 -24.32 -17.37 -43.69
C ASP A 3 -23.59 -16.20 -42.99
N ARG A 4 -24.21 -15.02 -42.91
CA ARG A 4 -23.59 -13.87 -42.21
C ARG A 4 -23.57 -14.05 -40.70
N SER A 5 -24.62 -14.63 -40.10
CA SER A 5 -24.63 -14.87 -38.65
C SER A 5 -23.65 -15.98 -38.24
N SER A 6 -23.43 -16.98 -39.11
CA SER A 6 -22.43 -18.04 -38.89
C SER A 6 -20.99 -17.48 -38.92
N CYS A 7 -20.70 -16.53 -39.81
CA CYS A 7 -19.41 -15.83 -39.83
C CYS A 7 -19.24 -14.92 -38.59
N GLU A 8 -20.26 -14.15 -38.20
CA GLU A 8 -20.20 -13.28 -37.01
C GLU A 8 -20.07 -14.07 -35.70
N ASP A 9 -20.72 -15.23 -35.59
CA ASP A 9 -20.58 -16.14 -34.45
C ASP A 9 -19.22 -16.86 -34.46
N SER A 10 -18.66 -17.15 -35.64
CA SER A 10 -17.30 -17.70 -35.79
C SER A 10 -16.22 -16.66 -35.52
N GLU A 11 -16.42 -15.38 -35.88
CA GLU A 11 -15.54 -14.26 -35.54
C GLU A 11 -15.63 -13.93 -34.05
N ARG A 12 -16.83 -13.90 -33.45
CA ARG A 12 -16.98 -13.80 -31.98
C ARG A 12 -16.36 -14.99 -31.25
N ALA A 13 -16.52 -16.20 -31.76
CA ALA A 13 -15.87 -17.38 -31.19
C ALA A 13 -14.35 -17.37 -31.39
N GLY A 14 -13.86 -16.72 -32.45
CA GLY A 14 -12.45 -16.46 -32.72
C GLY A 14 -11.85 -15.43 -31.76
N GLU A 15 -12.50 -14.28 -31.58
CA GLU A 15 -12.10 -13.22 -30.63
C GLU A 15 -12.15 -13.70 -29.18
N VAL A 16 -13.15 -14.52 -28.82
CA VAL A 16 -13.25 -15.14 -27.49
C VAL A 16 -12.18 -16.22 -27.27
N LYS A 17 -11.70 -16.90 -28.33
CA LYS A 17 -10.61 -17.88 -28.24
C LYS A 17 -9.21 -17.26 -28.16
N GLU A 18 -8.98 -16.11 -28.78
CA GLU A 18 -7.66 -15.48 -28.80
C GLU A 18 -7.31 -14.76 -27.47
N SER A 19 -8.32 -14.39 -26.68
CA SER A 19 -8.18 -13.74 -25.35
C SER A 19 -7.93 -14.71 -24.17
N ASN A 20 -7.38 -15.91 -24.43
CA ASN A 20 -7.20 -16.94 -23.40
C ASN A 20 -5.73 -17.32 -23.13
N LYS A 21 -4.77 -16.69 -23.81
CA LYS A 21 -3.34 -16.85 -23.50
C LYS A 21 -2.92 -15.77 -22.52
N VAL A 22 -2.53 -16.18 -21.30
CA VAL A 22 -1.79 -15.32 -20.38
C VAL A 22 -0.50 -14.92 -21.10
N SER A 23 -0.46 -13.69 -21.60
CA SER A 23 0.70 -13.17 -22.31
C SER A 23 1.91 -13.13 -21.36
N MET A 24 3.10 -13.44 -21.86
CA MET A 24 4.34 -13.36 -21.07
C MET A 24 4.50 -11.99 -20.39
N LYS A 25 4.03 -10.93 -21.07
CA LYS A 25 4.00 -9.56 -20.52
C LYS A 25 3.09 -9.44 -19.30
N SER A 26 1.92 -10.08 -19.31
CA SER A 26 0.98 -10.12 -18.18
C SER A 26 1.57 -10.88 -17.00
N LEU A 27 2.31 -11.96 -17.25
CA LEU A 27 2.97 -12.74 -16.19
C LEU A 27 4.14 -11.96 -15.56
N LEU A 28 4.97 -11.31 -16.37
CA LEU A 28 6.05 -10.43 -15.89
C LEU A 28 5.49 -9.25 -15.09
N LEU A 29 4.37 -8.68 -15.52
CA LEU A 29 3.70 -7.61 -14.78
C LEU A 29 3.14 -8.09 -13.44
N LEU A 30 2.47 -9.25 -13.42
CA LEU A 30 2.02 -9.86 -12.17
C LEU A 30 3.20 -10.13 -11.24
N LEU A 31 4.34 -10.60 -11.76
CA LEU A 31 5.53 -10.81 -10.95
C LEU A 31 6.04 -9.50 -10.33
N SER A 32 6.07 -8.40 -11.08
CA SER A 32 6.44 -7.08 -10.55
C SER A 32 5.49 -6.63 -9.42
N ILE A 33 4.18 -6.81 -9.59
CA ILE A 33 3.16 -6.47 -8.58
C ILE A 33 3.32 -7.33 -7.32
N ASN A 34 3.55 -8.63 -7.51
CA ASN A 34 3.84 -9.56 -6.42
C ASN A 34 5.08 -9.14 -5.63
N LEU A 35 6.13 -8.68 -6.32
CA LEU A 35 7.35 -8.19 -5.67
C LEU A 35 7.11 -6.91 -4.84
N VAL A 36 6.27 -5.98 -5.34
CA VAL A 36 5.88 -4.79 -4.57
C VAL A 36 5.12 -5.18 -3.30
N TYR A 37 4.16 -6.10 -3.40
CA TYR A 37 3.38 -6.53 -2.23
C TYR A 37 4.22 -7.33 -1.24
N PHE A 38 5.13 -8.18 -1.73
CA PHE A 38 6.12 -8.89 -0.92
C PHE A 38 6.94 -7.92 -0.07
N VAL A 39 7.48 -6.84 -0.66
CA VAL A 39 8.32 -5.89 0.07
C VAL A 39 7.51 -5.01 1.03
N GLN A 40 6.28 -4.63 0.67
CA GLN A 40 5.37 -3.94 1.60
C GLN A 40 5.11 -4.79 2.83
N VAL A 41 4.79 -6.07 2.65
CA VAL A 41 4.52 -6.93 3.81
C VAL A 41 5.79 -7.21 4.62
N ALA A 42 6.95 -7.40 3.97
CA ALA A 42 8.22 -7.48 4.69
C ALA A 42 8.44 -6.21 5.54
N ASN A 43 8.21 -5.03 4.98
CA ASN A 43 8.39 -3.75 5.68
C ASN A 43 7.49 -3.61 6.93
N VAL A 44 6.17 -3.84 6.80
CA VAL A 44 5.26 -3.71 7.95
C VAL A 44 5.58 -4.73 9.04
N VAL A 45 5.93 -5.96 8.65
CA VAL A 45 6.28 -7.02 9.60
C VAL A 45 7.62 -6.73 10.27
N GLY A 46 8.60 -6.23 9.52
CA GLY A 46 9.89 -5.78 10.03
C GLY A 46 9.75 -4.61 11.01
N SER A 47 8.81 -3.70 10.78
CA SER A 47 8.52 -2.58 11.70
C SER A 47 8.20 -3.09 13.11
N GLY A 48 7.28 -4.05 13.23
CA GLY A 48 6.88 -4.61 14.53
C GLY A 48 7.92 -5.54 15.13
N ALA A 49 8.50 -6.43 14.32
CA ALA A 49 9.45 -7.43 14.82
C ALA A 49 10.77 -6.83 15.33
N LEU A 50 11.28 -5.80 14.63
CA LEU A 50 12.55 -5.14 14.97
C LEU A 50 12.37 -3.95 15.91
N THR A 51 11.15 -3.65 16.34
CA THR A 51 10.84 -2.51 17.21
C THR A 51 11.73 -2.49 18.46
N ARG A 52 11.93 -3.64 19.12
CA ARG A 52 12.77 -3.74 20.32
C ARG A 52 14.24 -3.47 20.02
N ASP A 53 14.77 -4.00 18.92
CA ASP A 53 16.16 -3.80 18.51
C ASP A 53 16.42 -2.35 18.11
N ILE A 54 15.49 -1.73 17.38
CA ILE A 54 15.54 -0.31 17.01
C ILE A 54 15.53 0.56 18.27
N SER A 55 14.59 0.34 19.20
CA SER A 55 14.52 1.10 20.45
C SER A 55 15.74 0.89 21.36
N ALA A 56 16.42 -0.27 21.28
CA ALA A 56 17.65 -0.52 22.02
C ALA A 56 18.84 0.30 21.51
N VAL A 57 18.95 0.52 20.18
CA VAL A 57 20.04 1.28 19.57
C VAL A 57 19.76 2.78 19.57
N VAL A 58 18.53 3.16 19.23
CA VAL A 58 18.14 4.54 18.93
C VAL A 58 17.56 5.25 20.15
N GLY A 59 17.17 4.50 21.19
CA GLY A 59 16.44 5.00 22.35
C GLY A 59 14.94 5.21 22.05
N GLY A 60 14.20 5.70 23.05
CA GLY A 60 12.77 5.99 22.89
C GLY A 60 11.87 4.75 22.99
N SER A 61 11.93 4.01 24.11
CA SER A 61 11.07 2.84 24.33
C SER A 61 9.57 3.17 24.33
N ASN A 62 9.19 4.37 24.77
CA ASN A 62 7.79 4.80 24.81
C ASN A 62 7.24 5.14 23.43
N ASP A 63 8.11 5.49 22.48
CA ASP A 63 7.73 5.85 21.12
C ASP A 63 7.64 4.63 20.20
N SER A 64 8.04 3.46 20.70
CA SER A 64 8.10 2.20 19.94
C SER A 64 6.77 1.79 19.31
N VAL A 65 5.65 2.16 19.94
CA VAL A 65 4.30 1.93 19.40
C VAL A 65 4.11 2.65 18.06
N TRP A 66 4.69 3.84 17.89
CA TRP A 66 4.53 4.64 16.67
C TRP A 66 5.21 4.04 15.44
N TYR A 67 6.13 3.09 15.61
CA TYR A 67 6.87 2.49 14.49
C TYR A 67 5.96 1.71 13.53
N SER A 68 5.00 0.95 14.06
CA SER A 68 4.02 0.21 13.24
C SER A 68 2.73 1.00 13.01
N GLU A 69 2.31 1.79 14.00
CA GLU A 69 1.04 2.53 13.94
C GLU A 69 1.03 3.58 12.82
N VAL A 70 2.14 4.29 12.60
CA VAL A 70 2.22 5.28 11.51
C VAL A 70 1.99 4.63 10.15
N ILE A 71 2.48 3.41 9.93
CA ILE A 71 2.22 2.67 8.69
C ILE A 71 0.74 2.34 8.57
N ALA A 72 0.12 1.84 9.64
CA ALA A 72 -1.30 1.47 9.65
C ALA A 72 -2.21 2.68 9.35
N ILE A 73 -1.97 3.82 10.02
CA ILE A 73 -2.71 5.06 9.82
C ILE A 73 -2.59 5.53 8.37
N LEU A 74 -1.37 5.61 7.83
CA LEU A 74 -1.15 6.06 6.45
C LEU A 74 -1.73 5.11 5.41
N THR A 75 -1.71 3.80 5.68
CA THR A 75 -2.33 2.80 4.80
C THR A 75 -3.84 3.04 4.68
N ALA A 76 -4.52 3.22 5.80
CA ALA A 76 -5.96 3.48 5.81
C ALA A 76 -6.31 4.81 5.13
N LEU A 77 -5.52 5.85 5.39
CA LEU A 77 -5.80 7.21 4.95
C LEU A 77 -5.51 7.43 3.46
N LEU A 78 -4.40 6.87 2.96
CA LEU A 78 -3.96 7.08 1.58
C LEU A 78 -4.57 6.09 0.59
N GLY A 79 -5.19 4.99 1.04
CA GLY A 79 -5.75 3.99 0.14
C GLY A 79 -6.79 4.54 -0.85
N ILE A 80 -7.75 5.33 -0.38
CA ILE A 80 -8.81 5.92 -1.23
C ILE A 80 -8.25 7.05 -2.10
N PRO A 81 -7.55 8.07 -1.55
CA PRO A 81 -7.01 9.16 -2.36
C PRO A 81 -6.00 8.70 -3.41
N ALA A 82 -5.13 7.73 -3.08
CA ALA A 82 -4.14 7.20 -4.01
C ALA A 82 -4.82 6.44 -5.16
N SER A 83 -5.92 5.74 -4.90
CA SER A 83 -6.68 5.03 -5.94
C SER A 83 -7.35 6.00 -6.91
N GLN A 84 -7.99 7.06 -6.40
CA GLN A 84 -8.57 8.10 -7.25
C GLN A 84 -7.47 8.86 -8.02
N ALA A 85 -6.36 9.20 -7.38
CA ALA A 85 -5.23 9.85 -8.04
C ALA A 85 -4.64 8.96 -9.15
N ALA A 86 -4.56 7.65 -8.94
CA ALA A 86 -4.10 6.70 -9.95
C ALA A 86 -5.02 6.63 -11.18
N ASP A 87 -6.31 6.86 -11.01
CA ASP A 87 -7.27 6.89 -12.11
C ASP A 87 -7.24 8.22 -12.90
N LEU A 88 -6.86 9.34 -12.26
CA LEU A 88 -6.75 10.67 -12.88
C LEU A 88 -5.39 10.96 -13.55
N TRP A 89 -4.28 10.65 -12.87
CA TRP A 89 -2.92 10.97 -13.33
C TRP A 89 -2.19 9.78 -14.00
N GLY A 90 -2.83 8.62 -14.04
CA GLY A 90 -2.28 7.40 -14.61
C GLY A 90 -1.65 6.49 -13.57
N ARG A 91 -2.04 5.22 -13.62
CA ARG A 91 -1.70 4.20 -12.61
C ARG A 91 -0.20 3.97 -12.49
N LYS A 92 0.53 4.01 -13.60
CA LYS A 92 1.98 3.77 -13.62
C LYS A 92 2.73 4.82 -12.81
N ARG A 93 2.43 6.10 -13.03
CA ARG A 93 3.14 7.22 -12.38
C ARG A 93 2.91 7.20 -10.88
N ILE A 94 1.66 7.01 -10.46
CA ILE A 94 1.30 6.94 -9.05
C ILE A 94 1.90 5.71 -8.38
N LEU A 95 1.84 4.54 -9.01
CA LEU A 95 2.45 3.32 -8.45
C LEU A 95 3.95 3.48 -8.24
N VAL A 96 4.68 3.97 -9.26
CA VAL A 96 6.14 4.18 -9.17
C VAL A 96 6.50 5.24 -8.13
N PHE A 97 5.71 6.32 -8.02
CA PHE A 97 5.90 7.33 -6.99
C PHE A 97 5.74 6.72 -5.58
N LEU A 98 4.63 6.01 -5.35
CA LEU A 98 4.35 5.40 -4.05
C LEU A 98 5.41 4.36 -3.67
N THR A 99 5.84 3.49 -4.60
CA THR A 99 6.91 2.51 -4.31
C THR A 99 8.27 3.17 -4.08
N SER A 100 8.55 4.29 -4.75
CA SER A 100 9.77 5.08 -4.54
C SER A 100 9.82 5.71 -3.13
N CYS A 101 8.67 6.15 -2.59
CA CYS A 101 8.60 6.59 -1.20
C CYS A 101 9.02 5.48 -0.23
N GLY A 102 8.75 4.22 -0.54
CA GLY A 102 9.06 3.07 0.31
C GLY A 102 10.54 2.76 0.33
N PHE A 103 11.19 2.91 -0.83
CA PHE A 103 12.64 2.90 -0.94
C PHE A 103 13.28 4.00 -0.07
N ILE A 104 12.81 5.24 -0.21
CA ILE A 104 13.35 6.39 0.54
C ILE A 104 13.11 6.21 2.04
N GLY A 105 11.91 5.82 2.46
CA GLY A 105 11.57 5.55 3.85
C GLY A 105 12.46 4.48 4.47
N SER A 106 12.66 3.37 3.76
CA SER A 106 13.56 2.28 4.20
C SER A 106 15.01 2.76 4.38
N LEU A 107 15.50 3.64 3.49
CA LEU A 107 16.84 4.23 3.62
C LEU A 107 16.96 5.18 4.81
N ILE A 108 15.91 5.96 5.10
CA ILE A 108 15.87 6.86 6.26
C ILE A 108 15.95 6.03 7.54
N ILE A 109 15.18 4.94 7.64
CA ILE A 109 15.19 4.05 8.81
C ILE A 109 16.56 3.37 8.97
N ALA A 110 17.17 2.90 7.87
CA ALA A 110 18.50 2.28 7.90
C ALA A 110 19.60 3.21 8.44
N LYS A 111 19.45 4.53 8.25
CA LYS A 111 20.40 5.56 8.71
C LYS A 111 19.94 6.31 9.96
N ALA A 112 18.85 5.88 10.59
CA ALA A 112 18.31 6.58 11.72
C ALA A 112 19.24 6.50 12.95
N SER A 113 19.34 7.64 13.64
CA SER A 113 20.08 7.80 14.90
C SER A 113 19.21 8.36 16.02
N SER A 114 17.93 8.66 15.75
CA SER A 114 16.95 9.14 16.74
C SER A 114 15.58 8.53 16.50
N SER A 115 14.78 8.35 17.56
CA SER A 115 13.43 7.75 17.50
C SER A 115 12.54 8.53 16.53
N GLY A 116 12.60 9.87 16.59
CA GLY A 116 11.88 10.73 15.66
C GLY A 116 12.26 10.52 14.19
N THR A 117 13.54 10.25 13.89
CA THR A 117 13.98 9.92 12.52
C THR A 117 13.43 8.57 12.06
N VAL A 118 13.35 7.58 12.94
CA VAL A 118 12.73 6.28 12.66
C VAL A 118 11.25 6.46 12.31
N ILE A 119 10.52 7.21 13.13
CA ILE A 119 9.10 7.52 12.92
C ILE A 119 8.90 8.25 11.58
N ALA A 120 9.73 9.25 11.28
CA ALA A 120 9.67 9.94 9.99
C ALA A 120 9.95 8.99 8.81
N GLY A 121 10.89 8.07 8.96
CA GLY A 121 11.17 7.03 7.96
C GLY A 121 9.97 6.10 7.75
N PHE A 122 9.30 5.67 8.82
CA PHE A 122 8.06 4.90 8.73
C PHE A 122 6.90 5.69 8.14
N ALA A 123 6.81 7.00 8.40
CA ALA A 123 5.83 7.87 7.76
C ALA A 123 6.04 7.90 6.23
N VAL A 124 7.27 8.13 5.78
CA VAL A 124 7.59 8.13 4.35
C VAL A 124 7.35 6.74 3.73
N SER A 125 7.69 5.68 4.46
CA SER A 125 7.44 4.31 4.00
C SER A 125 5.95 3.94 3.98
N GLY A 126 5.16 4.45 4.91
CA GLY A 126 3.71 4.23 5.00
C GLY A 126 2.97 4.78 3.78
N ILE A 127 3.48 5.85 3.17
CA ILE A 127 2.95 6.38 1.90
C ILE A 127 2.89 5.30 0.82
N SER A 128 3.87 4.40 0.78
CA SER A 128 3.88 3.30 -0.20
C SER A 128 2.71 2.35 -0.08
N PHE A 129 2.15 2.17 1.12
CA PHE A 129 1.02 1.27 1.35
C PHE A 129 -0.29 1.82 0.78
N GLY A 130 -0.36 3.13 0.49
CA GLY A 130 -1.46 3.68 -0.31
C GLY A 130 -1.61 3.03 -1.69
N ALA A 131 -0.57 2.35 -2.20
CA ALA A 131 -0.64 1.60 -3.45
C ALA A 131 -1.36 0.25 -3.33
N GLN A 132 -1.67 -0.25 -2.13
CA GLN A 132 -2.27 -1.59 -1.95
C GLN A 132 -3.57 -1.79 -2.74
N PRO A 133 -4.57 -0.90 -2.70
CA PRO A 133 -5.79 -1.08 -3.47
C PRO A 133 -5.51 -1.06 -4.99
N LEU A 134 -4.51 -0.27 -5.41
CA LEU A 134 -4.07 -0.19 -6.79
C LEU A 134 -3.43 -1.51 -7.27
N LEU A 135 -2.64 -2.19 -6.42
CA LEU A 135 -2.06 -3.51 -6.74
C LEU A 135 -3.14 -4.57 -6.95
N HIS A 136 -4.18 -4.58 -6.11
CA HIS A 136 -5.34 -5.45 -6.27
C HIS A 136 -6.16 -5.10 -7.52
N ALA A 137 -6.34 -3.83 -7.83
CA ALA A 137 -7.04 -3.40 -9.03
C ALA A 137 -6.28 -3.81 -10.30
N ILE A 138 -4.98 -3.50 -10.40
CA ILE A 138 -4.16 -3.80 -11.58
C ILE A 138 -4.10 -5.30 -11.84
N SER A 139 -3.88 -6.13 -10.82
CA SER A 139 -3.83 -7.58 -11.00
C SER A 139 -5.13 -8.17 -11.54
N SER A 140 -6.28 -7.60 -11.18
CA SER A 140 -7.59 -8.02 -11.70
C SER A 140 -7.87 -7.58 -13.15
N GLU A 141 -7.18 -6.53 -13.61
CA GLU A 141 -7.30 -5.96 -14.96
C GLU A 141 -6.37 -6.65 -15.97
N VAL A 142 -5.22 -7.13 -15.52
CA VAL A 142 -4.18 -7.75 -16.37
C VAL A 142 -4.53 -9.17 -16.81
N VAL A 143 -5.43 -9.84 -16.09
CA VAL A 143 -5.86 -11.21 -16.35
C VAL A 143 -7.31 -11.28 -16.79
N ALA A 144 -7.63 -12.26 -17.65
CA ALA A 144 -9.00 -12.53 -18.04
C ALA A 144 -9.87 -12.84 -16.81
N ARG A 145 -11.19 -12.56 -16.89
CA ARG A 145 -12.14 -12.65 -15.77
C ARG A 145 -12.08 -13.99 -15.02
N LYS A 146 -11.83 -15.09 -15.73
CA LYS A 146 -11.71 -16.45 -15.17
C LYS A 146 -10.48 -16.63 -14.24
N TYR A 147 -9.38 -15.92 -14.51
CA TYR A 147 -8.12 -16.05 -13.76
C TYR A 147 -7.95 -14.98 -12.67
N ARG A 148 -8.92 -14.07 -12.49
CA ARG A 148 -8.87 -13.06 -11.43
C ARG A 148 -8.64 -13.66 -10.03
N PRO A 149 -9.31 -14.76 -9.61
CA PRO A 149 -9.06 -15.36 -8.31
C PRO A 149 -7.61 -15.87 -8.16
N TRP A 150 -7.04 -16.41 -9.23
CA TRP A 150 -5.65 -16.89 -9.24
C TRP A 150 -4.64 -15.74 -9.14
N ALA A 151 -4.89 -14.62 -9.81
CA ALA A 151 -4.04 -13.43 -9.70
C ALA A 151 -4.09 -12.84 -8.27
N GLN A 152 -5.28 -12.74 -7.67
CA GLN A 152 -5.43 -12.28 -6.28
C GLN A 152 -4.79 -13.26 -5.28
N GLY A 153 -4.95 -14.56 -5.52
CA GLY A 153 -4.27 -15.61 -4.76
C GLY A 153 -2.75 -15.46 -4.82
N SER A 154 -2.18 -15.19 -6.00
CA SER A 154 -0.73 -15.00 -6.16
C SER A 154 -0.20 -13.84 -5.31
N ILE A 155 -0.94 -12.73 -5.25
CA ILE A 155 -0.59 -11.55 -4.43
C ILE A 155 -0.58 -11.90 -2.96
N ASN A 156 -1.61 -12.57 -2.46
CA ASN A 156 -1.69 -12.97 -1.05
C ASN A 156 -0.63 -14.01 -0.67
N VAL A 157 -0.25 -14.88 -1.61
CA VAL A 157 0.87 -15.81 -1.42
C VAL A 157 2.20 -15.04 -1.33
N ALA A 158 2.45 -14.09 -2.24
CA ALA A 158 3.62 -13.22 -2.20
C ALA A 158 3.67 -12.38 -0.92
N ALA A 159 2.52 -11.90 -0.45
CA ALA A 159 2.35 -11.22 0.84
C ALA A 159 2.85 -12.10 2.00
N SER A 160 2.35 -13.33 2.05
CA SER A 160 2.63 -14.28 3.12
C SER A 160 4.10 -14.68 3.12
N LEU A 161 4.67 -14.90 1.93
CA LEU A 161 6.11 -15.09 1.75
C LEU A 161 6.91 -13.88 2.24
N GLY A 162 6.47 -12.66 1.94
CA GLY A 162 7.08 -11.42 2.42
C GLY A 162 7.09 -11.33 3.95
N ALA A 163 5.99 -11.71 4.60
CA ALA A 163 5.91 -11.78 6.06
C ALA A 163 6.89 -12.80 6.65
N ILE A 164 6.89 -14.03 6.12
CA ILE A 164 7.76 -15.12 6.61
C ILE A 164 9.23 -14.77 6.41
N VAL A 165 9.60 -14.35 5.20
CA VAL A 165 10.98 -13.97 4.87
C VAL A 165 11.41 -12.75 5.68
N GLY A 166 10.52 -11.75 5.84
CA GLY A 166 10.75 -10.57 6.66
C GLY A 166 11.09 -10.93 8.11
N LEU A 167 10.31 -11.83 8.73
CA LEU A 167 10.57 -12.29 10.11
C LEU A 167 11.83 -13.11 10.23
N LEU A 168 12.04 -14.08 9.33
CA LEU A 168 13.21 -14.98 9.40
C LEU A 168 14.51 -14.19 9.23
N ILE A 169 14.58 -13.32 8.22
CA ILE A 169 15.77 -12.51 7.96
C ILE A 169 15.97 -11.48 9.08
N GLY A 170 14.91 -10.79 9.50
CA GLY A 170 14.98 -9.84 10.60
C GLY A 170 15.51 -10.48 11.89
N GLY A 171 14.95 -11.63 12.27
CA GLY A 171 15.34 -12.35 13.48
C GLY A 171 16.75 -12.97 13.41
N VAL A 172 17.21 -13.40 12.23
CA VAL A 172 18.61 -13.87 12.07
C VAL A 172 19.59 -12.71 12.20
N LEU A 173 19.26 -11.54 11.65
CA LEU A 173 20.13 -10.37 11.68
C LEU A 173 20.28 -9.74 13.07
N THR A 174 19.26 -9.81 13.90
CA THR A 174 19.31 -9.26 15.28
C THR A 174 19.64 -10.31 16.34
N ARG A 175 19.93 -11.54 15.93
CA ARG A 175 20.32 -12.62 16.84
C ARG A 175 21.65 -12.30 17.54
N HIS A 176 21.82 -12.81 18.76
CA HIS A 176 23.06 -12.71 19.55
C HIS A 176 23.47 -11.29 19.99
N GLY A 177 22.51 -10.37 20.18
CA GLY A 177 22.80 -9.03 20.72
C GLY A 177 23.36 -8.03 19.70
N HIS A 178 23.34 -8.38 18.40
CA HIS A 178 23.68 -7.46 17.31
C HIS A 178 22.47 -6.57 16.99
N HIS A 179 22.09 -5.71 17.92
CA HIS A 179 20.94 -4.82 17.73
C HIS A 179 21.10 -3.91 16.50
N ASP A 180 22.32 -3.59 16.09
CA ASP A 180 22.62 -2.81 14.86
C ASP A 180 22.28 -3.55 13.55
N GLY A 181 21.97 -4.85 13.64
CA GLY A 181 21.52 -5.69 12.51
C GLY A 181 20.21 -5.21 11.87
N PHE A 182 19.42 -4.39 12.57
CA PHE A 182 18.23 -3.75 11.98
C PHE A 182 18.58 -2.90 10.75
N ARG A 183 19.76 -2.26 10.73
CA ARG A 183 20.19 -1.42 9.60
C ARG A 183 20.37 -2.25 8.33
N ALA A 184 21.02 -3.41 8.46
CA ALA A 184 21.20 -4.34 7.35
C ALA A 184 19.86 -4.84 6.79
N TYR A 185 18.88 -5.10 7.68
CA TYR A 185 17.53 -5.46 7.28
C TYR A 185 16.89 -4.35 6.43
N TRP A 186 16.93 -3.10 6.89
CA TRP A 186 16.35 -1.97 6.15
C TRP A 186 17.07 -1.66 4.84
N TYR A 187 18.39 -1.88 4.75
CA TYR A 187 19.10 -1.81 3.46
C TYR A 187 18.64 -2.88 2.47
N MET A 188 18.37 -4.10 2.93
CA MET A 188 17.81 -5.15 2.06
C MET A 188 16.39 -4.80 1.60
N VAL A 189 15.53 -4.35 2.52
CA VAL A 189 14.17 -3.90 2.18
C VAL A 189 14.22 -2.76 1.16
N ALA A 190 15.11 -1.78 1.34
CA ALA A 190 15.36 -0.72 0.36
C ALA A 190 15.80 -1.29 -1.00
N GLY A 191 16.76 -2.23 -1.02
CA GLY A 191 17.20 -2.88 -2.26
C GLY A 191 16.04 -3.55 -3.01
N ILE A 192 15.17 -4.26 -2.29
CA ILE A 192 14.00 -4.91 -2.89
C ILE A 192 12.99 -3.86 -3.40
N TYR A 193 12.74 -2.77 -2.66
CA TYR A 193 11.90 -1.67 -3.15
C TYR A 193 12.47 -1.03 -4.42
N ALA A 194 13.79 -0.86 -4.52
CA ALA A 194 14.43 -0.32 -5.71
C ALA A 194 14.22 -1.25 -6.92
N VAL A 195 14.46 -2.56 -6.74
CA VAL A 195 14.21 -3.56 -7.79
C VAL A 195 12.74 -3.59 -8.18
N ALA A 196 11.82 -3.56 -7.22
CA ALA A 196 10.38 -3.53 -7.48
C ALA A 196 9.96 -2.27 -8.25
N THR A 197 10.49 -1.11 -7.87
CA THR A 197 10.22 0.17 -8.56
C THR A 197 10.74 0.16 -9.99
N VAL A 198 11.96 -0.33 -10.23
CA VAL A 198 12.53 -0.46 -11.57
C VAL A 198 11.74 -1.48 -12.41
N ALA A 199 11.38 -2.63 -11.84
CA ALA A 199 10.57 -3.64 -12.51
C ALA A 199 9.18 -3.09 -12.90
N CYS A 200 8.54 -2.32 -12.02
CA CYS A 200 7.31 -1.61 -12.35
C CYS A 200 7.52 -0.58 -13.46
N GLN A 201 8.60 0.21 -13.41
CA GLN A 201 8.86 1.22 -14.43
C GLN A 201 9.11 0.62 -15.82
N LEU A 202 9.81 -0.52 -15.90
CA LEU A 202 10.14 -1.18 -17.17
C LEU A 202 9.00 -2.02 -17.73
N PHE A 203 8.33 -2.83 -16.88
CA PHE A 203 7.36 -3.82 -17.34
C PHE A 203 5.91 -3.34 -17.29
N TYR A 204 5.59 -2.34 -16.47
CA TYR A 204 4.24 -1.78 -16.44
C TYR A 204 4.10 -0.70 -17.50
N ASN A 205 3.38 -0.99 -18.58
CA ASN A 205 2.97 -0.01 -19.57
C ASN A 205 1.46 -0.12 -19.81
N PRO A 206 0.62 0.41 -18.91
CA PRO A 206 -0.82 0.37 -19.08
C PRO A 206 -1.24 1.25 -20.27
N PRO A 207 -2.28 0.86 -21.02
CA PRO A 207 -2.90 1.78 -21.96
C PRO A 207 -3.44 3.02 -21.22
N PRO A 208 -3.29 4.23 -21.79
CA PRO A 208 -3.75 5.46 -21.15
C PRO A 208 -5.27 5.40 -20.93
N ARG A 209 -5.73 5.81 -19.75
CA ARG A 209 -7.16 5.78 -19.40
C ARG A 209 -7.88 6.99 -20.00
N ALA A 210 -9.18 6.84 -20.31
CA ALA A 210 -10.00 7.93 -20.85
C ALA A 210 -9.97 9.20 -19.96
N LEU A 211 -10.04 9.04 -18.63
CA LEU A 211 -9.94 10.15 -17.67
C LEU A 211 -8.55 10.82 -17.65
N GLU A 212 -7.49 10.08 -17.99
CA GLU A 212 -6.14 10.63 -18.09
C GLU A 212 -6.03 11.59 -19.28
N ILE A 213 -6.71 11.26 -20.38
CA ILE A 213 -6.67 11.93 -21.68
C ILE A 213 -7.60 13.15 -21.73
N VAL A 214 -8.76 13.08 -21.07
CA VAL A 214 -9.84 14.07 -21.24
C VAL A 214 -9.68 15.30 -20.34
N LEU A 215 -9.08 15.17 -19.15
CA LEU A 215 -9.10 16.26 -18.15
C LEU A 215 -7.78 17.03 -18.05
N SER A 216 -7.89 18.36 -17.92
CA SER A 216 -6.78 19.22 -17.53
C SER A 216 -6.40 19.03 -16.05
N VAL A 217 -5.16 19.33 -15.65
CA VAL A 217 -4.68 19.17 -14.26
C VAL A 217 -5.55 19.94 -13.26
N SER A 218 -6.07 21.11 -13.66
CA SER A 218 -6.98 21.91 -12.82
C SER A 218 -8.35 21.23 -12.62
N GLU A 219 -8.89 20.61 -13.67
CA GLU A 219 -10.17 19.90 -13.61
C GLU A 219 -10.03 18.57 -12.83
N LYS A 220 -8.88 17.90 -12.96
CA LYS A 220 -8.54 16.71 -12.15
C LYS A 220 -8.53 17.05 -10.66
N MET A 221 -7.95 18.18 -10.27
CA MET A 221 -7.97 18.64 -8.88
C MET A 221 -9.38 19.00 -8.43
N ARG A 222 -10.22 19.60 -9.29
CA ARG A 222 -11.61 19.95 -8.93
C ARG A 222 -12.53 18.74 -8.76
N ASN A 223 -12.24 17.63 -9.46
CA ASN A 223 -13.01 16.39 -9.37
C ASN A 223 -12.67 15.52 -8.16
N LEU A 224 -11.64 15.88 -7.40
CA LEU A 224 -11.34 15.20 -6.13
C LEU A 224 -12.34 15.64 -5.06
N ASP A 225 -12.83 14.69 -4.28
CA ASP A 225 -13.71 14.96 -3.16
C ASP A 225 -12.93 15.48 -1.94
N TRP A 226 -12.56 16.76 -2.02
CA TRP A 226 -11.83 17.44 -0.94
C TRP A 226 -12.60 17.47 0.38
N ILE A 227 -13.93 17.50 0.32
CA ILE A 227 -14.77 17.58 1.50
C ILE A 227 -14.82 16.20 2.17
N GLY A 228 -15.06 15.14 1.41
CA GLY A 228 -14.97 13.76 1.90
C GLY A 228 -13.58 13.46 2.47
N TYR A 229 -12.50 13.86 1.80
CA TYR A 229 -11.14 13.73 2.35
C TYR A 229 -10.92 14.51 3.65
N GLY A 230 -11.52 15.70 3.76
CA GLY A 230 -11.50 16.53 4.96
C GLY A 230 -12.15 15.88 6.17
N PHE A 231 -13.21 15.08 5.97
CA PHE A 231 -13.84 14.31 7.05
C PHE A 231 -13.18 12.94 7.28
N LEU A 232 -12.74 12.28 6.22
CA LEU A 232 -12.12 10.95 6.26
C LEU A 232 -10.79 10.96 7.02
N THR A 233 -9.97 11.99 6.79
CA THR A 233 -8.65 12.13 7.40
C THR A 233 -8.73 12.15 8.94
N PRO A 234 -9.42 13.11 9.59
CA PRO A 234 -9.51 13.13 11.05
C PRO A 234 -10.27 11.92 11.60
N ALA A 235 -11.27 11.40 10.88
CA ALA A 235 -11.99 10.19 11.29
C ALA A 235 -11.03 9.00 11.45
N LEU A 236 -10.25 8.69 10.40
CA LEU A 236 -9.31 7.57 10.42
C LEU A 236 -8.13 7.79 11.37
N VAL A 237 -7.53 8.99 11.39
CA VAL A 237 -6.40 9.28 12.27
C VAL A 237 -6.80 9.13 13.73
N LEU A 238 -7.89 9.78 14.16
CA LEU A 238 -8.32 9.76 15.56
C LEU A 238 -8.83 8.37 15.98
N PHE A 239 -9.50 7.67 15.07
CA PHE A 239 -9.95 6.30 15.32
C PHE A 239 -8.77 5.35 15.50
N CYS A 240 -7.80 5.34 14.59
CA CYS A 240 -6.60 4.51 14.71
C CYS A 240 -5.75 4.91 15.93
N MET A 241 -5.61 6.21 16.21
CA MET A 241 -4.85 6.70 17.37
C MET A 241 -5.47 6.25 18.70
N SER A 242 -6.81 6.26 18.81
CA SER A 242 -7.50 5.74 19.98
C SER A 242 -7.21 4.25 20.21
N LEU A 243 -7.27 3.45 19.13
CA LEU A 243 -6.94 2.02 19.20
C LEU A 243 -5.48 1.77 19.57
N ALA A 244 -4.56 2.57 19.02
CA ALA A 244 -3.13 2.49 19.32
C ALA A 244 -2.81 2.76 20.80
N TRP A 245 -3.51 3.71 21.41
CA TRP A 245 -3.32 4.04 22.83
C TRP A 245 -4.08 3.14 23.79
N SER A 246 -5.04 2.38 23.28
CA SER A 246 -5.89 1.52 24.08
C SER A 246 -5.08 0.38 24.72
N GLY A 247 -5.02 0.37 26.05
CA GLY A 247 -4.29 -0.64 26.81
C GLY A 247 -2.77 -0.46 26.85
N ASN A 248 -2.19 0.50 26.12
CA ASN A 248 -0.79 0.90 26.22
C ASN A 248 -0.55 2.22 25.44
N PRO A 249 -0.33 3.39 26.08
CA PRO A 249 -0.06 3.60 27.50
C PRO A 249 -1.31 3.93 28.36
N TYR A 250 -2.48 4.15 27.75
CA TYR A 250 -3.68 4.61 28.46
C TYR A 250 -4.74 3.51 28.58
N SER A 251 -5.51 3.51 29.67
CA SER A 251 -6.66 2.61 29.80
C SER A 251 -7.79 3.04 28.85
N TRP A 252 -8.67 2.11 28.48
CA TRP A 252 -9.87 2.38 27.67
C TRP A 252 -10.78 3.46 28.26
N THR A 253 -10.78 3.60 29.59
CA THR A 253 -11.58 4.58 30.32
C THR A 253 -10.94 5.96 30.40
N ASP A 254 -9.69 6.12 29.92
CA ASP A 254 -9.00 7.40 29.94
C ASP A 254 -9.67 8.38 28.95
N ALA A 255 -9.76 9.65 29.37
CA ALA A 255 -10.34 10.71 28.56
C ALA A 255 -9.63 10.85 27.21
N HIS A 256 -8.32 10.61 27.14
CA HIS A 256 -7.56 10.72 25.88
C HIS A 256 -8.00 9.68 24.84
N VAL A 257 -8.24 8.43 25.27
CA VAL A 257 -8.66 7.34 24.40
C VAL A 257 -10.12 7.50 24.00
N LEU A 258 -10.99 7.82 24.97
CA LEU A 258 -12.43 7.95 24.73
C LEU A 258 -12.77 9.18 23.86
N ALA A 259 -12.12 10.32 24.10
CA ALA A 259 -12.36 11.52 23.31
C ALA A 259 -11.94 11.33 21.84
N THR A 260 -10.73 10.80 21.60
CA THR A 260 -10.25 10.52 20.23
C THR A 260 -11.11 9.46 19.54
N PHE A 261 -11.55 8.43 20.27
CA PHE A 261 -12.47 7.41 19.74
C PHE A 261 -13.78 8.03 19.28
N LEU A 262 -14.47 8.76 20.17
CA LEU A 262 -15.79 9.32 19.89
C LEU A 262 -15.73 10.36 18.79
N ILE A 263 -14.71 11.23 18.77
CA ILE A 263 -14.55 12.22 17.70
C ILE A 263 -14.28 11.50 16.37
N GLY A 264 -13.42 10.48 16.34
CA GLY A 264 -13.16 9.68 15.14
C GLY A 264 -14.44 9.04 14.58
N VAL A 265 -15.24 8.40 15.44
CA VAL A 265 -16.53 7.80 15.07
C VAL A 265 -17.52 8.85 14.58
N LEU A 266 -17.64 9.99 15.29
CA LEU A 266 -18.55 11.07 14.91
C LEU A 266 -18.17 11.69 13.55
N SER A 267 -16.89 11.91 13.28
CA SER A 267 -16.41 12.37 11.97
C SER A 267 -16.69 11.34 10.87
N GLY A 268 -16.56 10.04 11.16
CA GLY A 268 -16.93 8.98 10.22
C GLY A 268 -18.44 8.93 9.93
N VAL A 269 -19.28 9.09 10.96
CA VAL A 269 -20.73 9.20 10.79
C VAL A 269 -21.09 10.46 10.00
N ALA A 270 -20.44 11.59 10.27
CA ALA A 270 -20.65 12.83 9.53
C ALA A 270 -20.32 12.66 8.04
N LEU A 271 -19.25 11.92 7.70
CA LEU A 271 -18.92 11.56 6.34
C LEU A 271 -20.02 10.72 5.68
N ILE A 272 -20.53 9.70 6.36
CA ILE A 272 -21.62 8.85 5.84
C ILE A 272 -22.87 9.70 5.59
N VAL A 273 -23.23 10.59 6.52
CA VAL A 273 -24.37 11.49 6.37
C VAL A 273 -24.17 12.44 5.20
N TYR A 274 -22.97 13.00 5.04
CA TYR A 274 -22.65 13.88 3.90
C TYR A 274 -22.80 13.14 2.56
N GLU A 275 -22.20 11.96 2.44
CA GLU A 275 -22.22 11.17 1.19
C GLU A 275 -23.62 10.64 0.85
N THR A 276 -24.48 10.40 1.86
CA THR A 276 -25.85 9.93 1.63
C THR A 276 -26.84 11.04 1.30
N LEU A 277 -26.49 12.31 1.54
CA LEU A 277 -27.36 13.47 1.29
C LEU A 277 -27.08 14.17 -0.05
N ILE A 278 -25.98 13.83 -0.73
CA ILE A 278 -25.53 14.38 -2.02
C ILE A 278 -25.86 13.41 -3.16
#